data_AF-A0A8J4QJQ4-F1
#
_entry.id   AF-A0A8J4QJQ4-F1
#
_cell.length_a   1.000
_cell.length_b   1.000
_cell.length_c   1.000
_cell.angle_alpha   90.00
_cell.angle_beta   90.00
_cell.angle_gamma   90.00
#
_symmetry.space_group_name_H-M   'P 1'
#
loop_
_entity.id
_entity.type
_entity.pdbx_description
1 polymer ?
#
loop_
_entity_poly.entity_id
_entity_poly.type
_entity_poly.pdbx_seq_one_letter_code
_entity_poly.pdbx_strand_id
1 'polypeptide(L)' 'MDVLLHLCNVAALMLKPAGFFIFETNGEKQCKCLAKYIENDIRGRFNSLDIVSAFAGIQRFLTGFCQ' A
#
# COMPACT_ATOMS: atom_id res chain seq x y z
N MET A 1 -7.52 11.03 3.37
CA MET A 1 -7.12 9.85 2.55
C MET A 1 -6.21 10.28 1.41
N ASP A 2 -6.48 11.44 0.82
CA ASP A 2 -5.82 11.94 -0.39
C ASP A 2 -4.29 12.01 -0.31
N VAL A 3 -3.73 12.42 0.84
CA VAL A 3 -2.27 12.42 1.06
C VAL A 3 -1.67 11.02 0.94
N LEU A 4 -2.35 9.99 1.43
CA LEU A 4 -1.87 8.61 1.36
C LEU A 4 -1.95 8.05 -0.07
N LEU A 5 -3.00 8.39 -0.83
CA LEU A 5 -3.07 8.05 -2.26
C LEU A 5 -1.97 8.75 -3.04
N HIS A 6 -1.75 10.03 -2.77
CA HIS A 6 -0.70 10.80 -3.43
C HIS A 6 0.67 10.21 -3.14
N LEU A 7 0.97 9.88 -1.87
CA LEU A 7 2.22 9.22 -1.50
C LEU A 7 2.38 7.86 -2.18
N CYS A 8 1.31 7.08 -2.29
CA CYS A 8 1.30 5.80 -3.00
C CYS A 8 1.64 5.97 -4.50
N ASN A 9 1.07 6.97 -5.16
CA ASN A 9 1.39 7.29 -6.56
C ASN A 9 2.84 7.74 -6.72
N VAL A 10 3.35 8.58 -5.81
CA VAL A 10 4.75 9.01 -5.84
C VAL A 10 5.69 7.83 -5.59
N ALA A 11 5.37 6.94 -4.66
CA ALA A 11 6.16 5.73 -4.40
C ALA A 11 6.24 4.83 -5.64
N ALA A 12 5.15 4.68 -6.39
CA ALA A 12 5.11 3.92 -7.64
C ALA A 12 6.03 4.49 -8.74
N LEU A 13 6.40 5.77 -8.64
CA LEU A 13 7.31 6.44 -9.57
C LEU A 13 8.76 6.45 -9.08
N MET A 14 8.96 6.46 -7.75
CA MET A 14 10.28 6.66 -7.13
C MET A 14 10.97 5.36 -6.72
N LEU A 15 10.21 4.31 -6.45
CA LEU A 15 10.79 3.01 -6.13
C LEU A 15 11.44 2.42 -7.39
N LYS A 16 12.64 1.89 -7.21
CA LYS A 16 13.27 1.07 -8.24
C LYS A 16 12.43 -0.20 -8.46
N PRO A 17 12.50 -0.83 -9.64
CA PRO A 17 11.93 -2.16 -9.83
C PRO A 17 12.37 -3.12 -8.73
N ALA A 18 11.44 -3.94 -8.23
CA ALA A 18 11.55 -4.79 -7.04
C ALA A 18 11.76 -4.04 -5.70
N GLY A 19 11.59 -2.72 -5.68
CA GLY A 19 11.64 -1.91 -4.47
C GLY A 19 10.48 -2.23 -3.53
N PHE A 20 10.79 -2.62 -2.29
CA PHE A 20 9.80 -2.93 -1.28
C PHE A 20 9.21 -1.66 -0.65
N PHE A 21 7.92 -1.71 -0.27
CA PHE A 21 7.27 -0.64 0.47
C PHE A 21 6.41 -1.17 1.62
N ILE A 22 6.19 -0.29 2.60
CA ILE A 22 5.20 -0.45 3.67
C ILE A 22 4.47 0.88 3.84
N PHE A 23 3.15 0.86 3.80
CA PHE A 23 2.31 1.97 4.23
C PHE A 23 1.62 1.61 5.54
N GLU A 24 1.92 2.36 6.60
CA GLU A 24 1.10 2.36 7.81
C GLU A 24 -0.16 3.20 7.59
N THR A 25 -1.29 2.70 8.08
CA THR A 25 -2.60 3.35 7.98
C THR A 25 -3.22 3.53 9.35
N ASN A 26 -4.26 4.37 9.45
CA ASN A 26 -4.92 4.60 10.74
C ASN A 26 -5.71 3.39 11.24
N GLY A 27 -5.94 2.38 10.41
CA GLY A 27 -6.57 1.12 10.79
C GLY A 27 -7.16 0.37 9.58
N GLU A 28 -7.86 -0.70 9.88
CA GLU A 28 -8.29 -1.72 8.91
C GLU A 28 -9.07 -1.14 7.72
N LYS A 29 -10.02 -0.22 7.97
CA LYS A 29 -10.80 0.39 6.90
C LYS A 29 -9.92 1.13 5.91
N GLN A 30 -8.95 1.90 6.38
CA GLN A 30 -8.05 2.66 5.51
C GLN A 30 -7.08 1.74 4.78
N CYS A 31 -6.56 0.72 5.46
CA CYS A 31 -5.68 -0.29 4.87
C CYS A 31 -6.37 -1.01 3.69
N LYS A 32 -7.60 -1.49 3.89
CA LYS A 32 -8.40 -2.14 2.84
C LYS A 32 -8.76 -1.21 1.70
N CYS A 33 -9.10 0.05 2.00
CA CYS A 33 -9.34 1.06 0.95
C CYS A 33 -8.09 1.32 0.10
N LEU A 34 -6.91 1.40 0.71
CA LEU A 34 -5.66 1.60 -0.02
C LEU A 34 -5.32 0.38 -0.88
N ALA A 35 -5.47 -0.84 -0.36
CA ALA A 35 -5.24 -2.06 -1.15
C ALA A 35 -6.14 -2.10 -2.38
N LYS A 36 -7.44 -1.83 -2.20
CA LYS A 36 -8.40 -1.76 -3.31
C LYS A 36 -8.06 -0.66 -4.32
N TYR A 37 -7.53 0.48 -3.87
CA TYR A 37 -7.08 1.54 -4.76
C TYR A 37 -5.88 1.09 -5.61
N ILE A 38 -4.87 0.47 -5.01
CA ILE A 38 -3.71 -0.04 -5.75
C ILE A 38 -4.12 -1.08 -6.79
N GLU A 39 -5.02 -2.00 -6.44
CA GLU A 39 -5.51 -3.04 -7.35
C GLU A 39 -6.28 -2.50 -8.57
N ASN A 40 -7.05 -1.42 -8.39
CA ASN A 40 -7.93 -0.87 -9.43
C ASN A 40 -7.27 0.27 -10.23
N ASP A 41 -6.71 1.25 -9.53
CA ASP A 41 -6.27 2.53 -10.12
C ASP A 41 -4.78 2.55 -10.47
N ILE A 42 -3.95 1.80 -9.72
CA ILE A 42 -2.49 1.72 -9.94
C ILE A 42 -2.07 0.30 -10.37
N ARG A 43 -2.97 -0.40 -11.06
CA ARG A 43 -2.77 -1.80 -11.44
C ARG A 43 -1.50 -1.95 -12.28
N GLY A 44 -0.66 -2.93 -11.89
CA GLY A 44 0.57 -3.25 -12.61
C GLY A 44 1.80 -2.42 -12.21
N ARG A 45 1.69 -1.54 -11.20
CA ARG A 45 2.87 -0.87 -10.60
C ARG A 45 3.40 -1.59 -9.37
N PHE A 46 2.53 -2.30 -8.65
CA PHE A 46 2.88 -3.04 -7.47
C PHE A 46 2.45 -4.50 -7.60
N ASN A 47 3.24 -5.41 -7.02
CA ASN A 47 2.94 -6.82 -6.92
C ASN A 47 3.05 -7.30 -5.46
N SER A 48 2.56 -8.53 -5.23
CA SER A 48 2.67 -9.22 -3.93
C SER A 48 2.14 -8.37 -2.77
N LEU A 49 0.97 -7.75 -2.98
CA LEU A 49 0.32 -6.95 -1.95
C LEU A 49 -0.13 -7.84 -0.79
N ASP A 50 0.17 -7.40 0.44
CA ASP A 50 -0.28 -8.09 1.65
C ASP A 50 -0.71 -7.09 2.74
N ILE A 51 -1.70 -7.47 3.52
CA ILE A 51 -2.22 -6.69 4.64
C ILE A 51 -1.72 -7.32 5.94
N VAL A 52 -0.84 -6.60 6.64
CA VAL A 52 -0.20 -7.08 7.86
C VAL A 52 -0.81 -6.41 9.09
N SER A 53 -1.01 -7.21 10.13
CA SER A 53 -1.56 -6.75 11.40
C SER A 53 -0.48 -6.19 12.33
N ALA A 54 -0.83 -5.13 13.07
CA ALA A 54 -0.04 -4.66 14.20
C ALA A 54 -0.17 -5.63 15.39
N PHE A 55 0.61 -5.40 16.46
CA PHE A 55 0.59 -6.24 17.67
C PHE A 55 -0.80 -6.43 18.30
N ALA A 56 -1.68 -5.42 18.18
CA ALA A 56 -3.04 -5.50 18.67
C ALA A 56 -4.00 -6.31 17.76
N GLY A 57 -3.51 -6.99 16.73
CA GLY A 57 -4.31 -7.74 15.75
C GLY A 57 -5.04 -6.87 14.72
N ILE A 58 -4.80 -5.55 14.73
CA ILE A 58 -5.43 -4.61 13.81
C ILE A 58 -4.65 -4.61 12.50
N GLN A 59 -5.33 -4.90 11.39
CA GLN A 59 -4.80 -4.75 10.03
C GLN A 59 -4.43 -3.30 9.77
N ARG A 60 -3.14 -2.98 9.75
CA ARG A 60 -2.66 -1.59 9.76
C ARG A 60 -1.64 -1.29 8.68
N PHE A 61 -0.95 -2.30 8.18
CA PHE A 61 0.12 -2.15 7.21
C PHE A 61 -0.30 -2.75 5.88
N LEU A 62 -0.04 -2.01 4.80
CA LEU A 62 -0.09 -2.55 3.45
C LEU A 62 1.35 -2.64 2.93
N THR A 63 1.76 -3.84 2.52
CA THR A 63 3.10 -4.10 2.02
C THR A 63 3.06 -4.58 0.59
N GLY A 64 4.17 -4.44 -0.14
CA GLY A 64 4.33 -5.00 -1.47
C GLY A 64 5.63 -4.58 -2.13
N PHE A 65 5.77 -4.89 -3.42
CA PHE A 65 6.96 -4.55 -4.20
C PHE A 65 6.57 -3.78 -5.45
N CYS A 66 7.36 -2.76 -5.80
CA CYS A 66 7.27 -2.09 -7.09
C CYS A 66 7.66 -3.07 -8.21
N GLN A 67 6.89 -3.08 -9.30
CA GLN A 67 7.22 -3.82 -10.52
C GLN A 67 8.28 -3.10 -11.34
#